data_AF-X0Y3G8-F1
#
_entry.id   AF-X0Y3G8-F1
#
_cell.length_a   1.000
_cell.length_b   1.000
_cell.length_c   1.000
_cell.angle_alpha   90.00
_cell.angle_beta   90.00
_cell.angle_gamma   90.00
#
_symmetry.space_group_name_H-M   'P 1'
#
loop_
_entity.id
_entity.type
_entity.pdbx_description
1 polymer ?
#
loop_
_entity_poly.entity_id
_entity_poly.type
_entity_poly.pdbx_seq_one_letter_code
_entity_poly.pdbx_strand_id
1 'polypeptide(L)' 'GLFSEMVDPQSGEFLGNYPQAFTHIALIHTARNLDRALRQAELGTIVAY' A
#
# COMPACT_ATOMS: atom_id res chain seq x y z
N GLY A 1 11.79 -5.31 4.65
CA GLY A 1 12.09 -6.60 4.02
C GLY A 1 11.67 -6.56 2.56
N LEU A 2 11.73 -7.69 1.85
CA LEU A 2 11.23 -7.83 0.49
C LEU A 2 9.94 -8.65 0.47
N PHE A 3 9.02 -8.35 -0.44
CA PHE A 3 7.75 -9.05 -0.63
C PHE A 3 7.74 -9.97 -1.85
N SER A 4 7.01 -11.07 -1.74
CA SER A 4 6.63 -11.91 -2.88
C SER A 4 5.47 -11.32 -3.67
N GLU A 5 5.16 -11.95 -4.79
CA GLU A 5 3.98 -11.62 -5.59
C GLU A 5 2.67 -11.80 -4.83
N MET A 6 2.56 -12.91 -4.09
CA MET A 6 1.35 -13.29 -3.37
C MET A 6 1.68 -13.90 -2.01
N VAL A 7 0.66 -13.95 -1.15
CA VAL A 7 0.68 -14.65 0.13
C VAL A 7 -0.54 -15.56 0.17
N ASP A 8 -0.37 -16.83 0.56
CA ASP A 8 -1.49 -17.71 0.82
C ASP A 8 -2.27 -17.21 2.05
N PRO A 9 -3.60 -16.98 1.94
CA PRO A 9 -4.36 -16.39 3.03
C PRO A 9 -4.63 -17.36 4.20
N GLN A 10 -4.46 -18.67 4.01
CA GLN A 10 -4.69 -19.66 5.07
C GLN A 10 -3.40 -19.97 5.84
N SER A 11 -2.29 -20.19 5.13
CA SER A 11 -1.01 -20.58 5.69
C SER A 11 -0.06 -19.41 5.94
N GLY A 12 -0.25 -18.28 5.24
CA GLY A 12 0.68 -17.15 5.26
C GLY A 12 1.95 -17.38 4.43
N GLU A 13 2.02 -18.48 3.66
CA GLU A 13 3.17 -18.78 2.82
C GLU A 13 3.32 -17.76 1.69
N PHE A 14 4.57 -17.41 1.39
CA PHE A 14 4.90 -16.57 0.25
C PHE A 14 4.88 -17.37 -1.05
N LEU A 15 4.05 -16.92 -2.00
CA LEU A 15 3.84 -17.60 -3.28
C LEU A 15 4.32 -16.75 -4.46
N GLY A 16 4.69 -17.43 -5.54
CA GLY A 16 5.11 -16.82 -6.79
C GLY A 16 6.53 -16.26 -6.75
N ASN A 17 6.79 -15.23 -7.56
CA ASN A 17 8.12 -14.66 -7.69
C ASN A 17 8.56 -13.96 -6.40
N TYR A 18 9.82 -14.18 -6.03
CA TYR A 18 10.45 -13.52 -4.90
C TYR A 18 11.90 -13.12 -5.23
N PRO A 19 12.31 -11.85 -4.99
CA PRO A 19 11.47 -10.71 -4.61
C PRO A 19 10.68 -10.16 -5.81
N GLN A 20 9.44 -9.72 -5.62
CA GLN A 20 8.60 -9.22 -6.72
C GLN A 20 8.60 -7.69 -6.80
N ALA A 21 9.16 -7.12 -7.86
CA ALA A 21 9.31 -5.67 -8.03
C ALA A 21 7.96 -4.94 -8.08
N PHE A 22 6.95 -5.49 -8.77
CA PHE A 22 5.65 -4.83 -8.90
C PHE A 22 4.91 -4.70 -7.57
N THR A 23 5.00 -5.69 -6.67
CA THR A 23 4.42 -5.59 -5.32
C THR A 23 5.00 -4.41 -4.55
N HIS A 24 6.31 -4.19 -4.65
CA HIS A 24 6.96 -3.06 -3.96
C HIS A 24 6.53 -1.71 -4.54
N ILE A 25 6.47 -1.58 -5.88
CA ILE A 25 6.02 -0.34 -6.53
C ILE A 25 4.56 -0.04 -6.16
N ALA A 26 3.70 -1.06 -6.15
CA ALA A 26 2.31 -0.92 -5.73
C ALA A 26 2.18 -0.43 -4.29
N LEU A 27 3.01 -0.95 -3.37
CA LEU A 27 3.02 -0.51 -1.96
C LEU A 27 3.41 0.98 -1.84
N ILE A 28 4.45 1.42 -2.55
CA ILE A 28 4.89 2.83 -2.55
C ILE A 28 3.78 3.74 -3.10
N HIS A 29 3.15 3.36 -4.22
CA HIS A 29 2.04 4.11 -4.79
C HIS A 29 0.84 4.19 -3.83
N THR A 30 0.55 3.09 -3.14
CA THR A 30 -0.53 3.04 -2.14
C THR A 30 -0.25 3.99 -0.99
N ALA A 31 0.97 3.99 -0.44
CA ALA A 31 1.37 4.92 0.62
C ALA A 31 1.24 6.38 0.19
N ARG A 32 1.68 6.71 -1.04
CA ARG A 32 1.54 8.06 -1.60
C ARG A 32 0.08 8.47 -1.78
N ASN A 33 -0.77 7.55 -2.23
CA ASN A 33 -2.20 7.84 -2.42
C ASN A 33 -2.91 8.01 -1.07
N LEU A 34 -2.52 7.23 -0.06
CA LEU A 34 -3.03 7.37 1.31
C LEU A 34 -2.65 8.73 1.91
N ASP A 35 -1.39 9.17 1.80
CA ASP A 35 -0.95 10.49 2.27
C ASP A 35 -1.77 11.62 1.62
N ARG A 36 -2.01 11.54 0.31
CA ARG A 36 -2.85 12.53 -0.39
C ARG A 36 -4.28 12.54 0.13
N ALA A 37 -4.88 11.37 0.35
CA ALA A 37 -6.25 11.26 0.85
C ALA A 37 -6.39 11.83 2.27
N LEU A 38 -5.41 11.55 3.15
CA LEU A 38 -5.39 12.08 4.51
C LEU A 38 -5.27 13.61 4.53
N ARG A 39 -4.36 14.18 3.73
CA ARG A 39 -4.23 15.66 3.60
C ARG A 39 -5.51 16.32 3.08
N GLN A 40 -6.20 15.69 2.14
CA GLN A 40 -7.48 16.20 1.64
C GLN A 40 -8.57 16.17 2.71
N ALA A 41 -8.62 15.12 3.53
CA ALA A 41 -9.57 15.04 4.64
C ALA A 41 -9.27 16.10 5.71
N GLU A 42 -8.00 16.36 6.02
CA GLU A 42 -7.59 17.44 6.93
C GLU A 42 -7.98 18.82 6.41
N LEU A 43 -7.68 19.12 5.14
CA LEU A 43 -8.05 20.40 4.53
C LEU A 43 -9.57 20.59 4.42
N GLY A 44 -10.30 19.53 4.05
CA GLY A 44 -11.77 19.56 4.02
C GLY A 44 -12.37 19.79 5.41
N THR A 45 -11.70 19.31 6.47
CA THR A 45 -12.09 19.61 7.85
C THR A 45 -11.82 21.07 8.19
N ILE A 46 -10.67 21.64 7.82
CA ILE A 46 -10.32 23.06 8.12
C ILE A 46 -11.24 24.06 7.41
N VAL A 47 -11.64 23.80 6.16
CA VAL A 47 -12.49 24.71 5.37
C VAL A 47 -13.97 24.64 5.77
N ALA A 48 -14.38 23.59 6.49
CA ALA A 48 -15.76 23.39 6.91
C ALA A 48 -16.15 24.09 8.22
N TYR A 49 -15.25 24.84 8.86
CA TYR A 49 -15.51 25.65 10.06
C TYR A 49 -15.52 27.16 9.76
#